data_AF-A0A7S2SQQ4-F1
#
_entry.id   AF-A0A7S2SQQ4-F1
#
_cell.length_a   1.000
_cell.length_b   1.000
_cell.length_c   1.000
_cell.angle_alpha   90.00
_cell.angle_beta   90.00
_cell.angle_gamma   90.00
#
_symmetry.space_group_name_H-M   'P 1'
#
loop_
_entity.id
_entity.type
_entity.pdbx_description
1 polymer ?
#
loop_
_entity_poly.entity_id
_entity_poly.type
_entity_poly.pdbx_seq_one_letter_code
_entity_poly.pdbx_strand_id
1 'polypeptide(L)'
;DFAKPIRSNSIPHSISEEHRQALLGTTFANSYGSQFIVLLHRFLMDYFRDPTKFIQGLAIRSVIGIVLGVTWFGQAGNTQETIFPTQGALFACCMNGVMDTVMQTALLVPNIKALLLREYRNGFYALLPLQLALTACNGLAQTMNIMALAFPVYFMVGLQPSVEHFLIFLSALTLLVWLGVSVGIAVGANASSFQDAQAAVVPLLVPLILFSGYLIPYAQIPWYFKWLYEISFFQHAIAILEINQFEGIHFSDCPPIFDDDSPNLLNNHTCAELGTLLEDAMSDDSTTFANHSAAFVDECFSSYTLCYTTGTELLKSLHVFPSDLALDFYIILIYIAGILLLGYGLLCRVASKY
;
A
#
# COMPACT_ATOMS: atom_id res chain seq x y z
N ASP A 1 69.22 21.20 34.34
CA ASP A 1 68.06 21.74 35.06
C ASP A 1 66.81 21.73 34.22
N PHE A 2 65.78 21.01 34.70
CA PHE A 2 64.33 21.21 34.54
C PHE A 2 63.73 21.44 33.11
N ALA A 3 62.62 20.84 32.65
CA ALA A 3 61.56 20.10 33.32
C ALA A 3 60.61 19.41 32.32
N LYS A 4 60.20 18.19 32.72
CA LYS A 4 58.88 17.54 32.73
C LYS A 4 58.08 17.24 31.44
N PRO A 5 57.58 15.99 31.29
CA PRO A 5 56.56 15.62 30.31
C PRO A 5 55.18 16.18 30.73
N ILE A 6 54.39 16.56 29.73
CA ILE A 6 53.00 17.01 29.87
C ILE A 6 52.21 15.89 30.54
N ARG A 7 51.72 16.14 31.77
CA ARG A 7 50.75 15.27 32.45
C ARG A 7 49.53 15.13 31.54
N SER A 8 49.18 13.90 31.19
CA SER A 8 47.81 13.58 30.78
C SER A 8 46.91 13.96 31.94
N ASN A 9 46.27 15.14 31.85
CA ASN A 9 45.14 15.43 32.71
C ASN A 9 44.08 14.40 32.36
N SER A 10 43.98 13.38 33.20
CA SER A 10 42.80 12.55 33.32
C SER A 10 41.61 13.50 33.38
N ILE A 11 40.79 13.50 32.33
CA ILE A 11 39.47 14.11 32.38
C ILE A 11 38.83 13.53 33.65
N PRO A 12 38.50 14.36 34.66
CA PRO A 12 37.94 13.82 35.88
C PRO A 12 36.66 13.07 35.49
N HIS A 13 36.58 11.79 35.86
CA HIS A 13 35.44 10.90 35.58
C HIS A 13 34.09 11.51 35.99
N SER A 14 34.10 12.51 36.88
CA SER A 14 32.94 13.30 37.29
C SER A 14 32.36 14.18 36.17
N ILE A 15 33.18 14.75 35.27
CA ILE A 15 32.68 15.56 34.14
C ILE A 15 31.98 14.65 33.13
N SER A 16 32.46 13.42 32.93
CA SER A 16 31.80 12.44 32.06
C SER A 16 30.43 12.04 32.59
N GLU A 17 30.26 11.92 33.92
CA GLU A 17 28.98 11.52 34.51
C GLU A 17 28.02 12.69 34.72
N GLU A 18 28.48 13.91 35.00
CA GLU A 18 27.63 15.11 34.91
C GLU A 18 27.19 15.38 33.47
N HIS A 19 28.07 15.18 32.47
CA HIS A 19 27.70 15.32 31.07
C HIS A 19 26.75 14.20 30.61
N ARG A 20 26.91 12.97 31.11
CA ARG A 20 25.92 11.89 30.92
C ARG A 20 24.60 12.19 31.62
N GLN A 21 24.61 12.69 32.85
CA GLN A 21 23.40 13.09 33.57
C GLN A 21 22.73 14.32 32.94
N ALA A 22 23.48 15.22 32.31
CA ALA A 22 22.97 16.33 31.50
C ALA A 22 22.49 15.88 30.10
N LEU A 23 23.07 14.82 29.53
CA LEU A 23 22.55 14.16 28.32
C LEU A 23 21.27 13.35 28.61
N LEU A 24 21.15 12.81 29.83
CA LEU A 24 19.96 12.11 30.34
C LEU A 24 18.89 13.09 30.87
N GLY A 25 19.28 14.30 31.28
CA GLY A 25 18.41 15.41 31.65
C GLY A 25 18.00 16.18 30.39
N THR A 26 16.89 15.81 29.78
CA THR A 26 16.41 16.30 28.49
C THR A 26 16.00 17.79 28.49
N THR A 27 16.96 18.71 28.55
CA THR A 27 16.74 20.12 28.24
C THR A 27 17.60 20.51 27.05
N PHE A 28 17.16 20.09 25.86
CA PHE A 28 17.64 20.70 24.62
C PHE A 28 17.39 22.20 24.66
N ALA A 29 18.34 22.99 24.15
CA ALA A 29 18.28 24.46 24.22
C ALA A 29 17.03 25.05 23.53
N ASN A 30 16.50 24.35 22.52
CA ASN A 30 15.32 24.75 21.76
C ASN A 30 14.15 23.79 22.02
N SER A 31 12.92 24.30 21.91
CA SER A 31 11.70 23.48 21.97
C SER A 31 11.63 22.46 20.83
N TYR A 32 10.93 21.35 21.05
CA TYR A 32 10.77 20.29 20.04
C TYR A 32 10.17 20.79 18.71
N GLY A 33 9.22 21.73 18.77
CA GLY A 33 8.62 22.32 17.56
C GLY A 33 9.62 23.16 16.75
N SER A 34 10.46 23.95 17.42
CA SER A 34 11.50 24.73 16.74
C SER A 34 12.54 23.80 16.09
N GLN A 35 12.95 22.74 16.78
CA GLN A 35 13.83 21.71 16.22
C GLN A 35 13.22 21.05 14.97
N PHE A 36 11.94 20.68 15.04
CA PHE A 36 11.22 20.06 13.92
C PHE A 36 11.18 20.98 12.69
N ILE A 37 10.85 22.26 12.85
CA ILE A 37 10.77 23.21 11.72
C ILE A 37 12.13 23.38 11.06
N VAL A 38 13.20 23.54 11.85
CA VAL A 38 14.56 23.70 11.31
C VAL A 38 15.02 22.45 10.57
N LEU A 39 14.77 21.27 11.14
CA LEU A 39 15.13 19.99 10.50
C LEU A 39 14.31 19.75 9.24
N LEU A 40 13.00 20.02 9.26
CA LEU A 40 12.13 19.90 8.11
C LEU A 40 12.58 20.83 6.98
N HIS A 41 12.87 22.09 7.30
CA HIS A 41 13.40 23.04 6.32
C HIS A 41 14.73 22.56 5.74
N ARG A 42 15.63 22.02 6.57
CA ARG A 42 16.91 21.44 6.10
C ARG A 42 16.67 20.30 5.11
N PHE A 43 15.82 19.33 5.46
CA PHE A 43 15.56 18.17 4.60
C PHE A 43 14.83 18.55 3.31
N LEU A 44 13.86 19.47 3.37
CA LEU A 44 13.19 19.98 2.17
C LEU A 44 14.17 20.73 1.27
N MET A 45 15.04 21.56 1.83
CA MET A 45 16.09 22.23 1.05
C MET A 45 17.06 21.25 0.42
N ASP A 46 17.46 20.19 1.12
CA ASP A 46 18.31 19.13 0.57
C ASP A 46 17.61 18.41 -0.60
N TYR A 47 16.32 18.09 -0.43
CA TYR A 47 15.53 17.44 -1.46
C TYR A 47 15.36 18.31 -2.72
N PHE A 48 14.96 19.57 -2.57
CA PHE A 48 14.72 20.47 -3.71
C PHE A 48 16.00 20.97 -4.38
N ARG A 49 17.14 20.98 -3.68
CA ARG A 49 18.44 21.36 -4.27
C ARG A 49 19.09 20.25 -5.07
N ASP A 50 18.60 19.02 -4.95
CA ASP A 50 19.02 17.89 -5.77
C ASP A 50 18.00 17.68 -6.92
N PRO A 51 18.11 18.44 -8.03
CA PRO A 51 17.15 18.34 -9.13
C PRO A 51 17.18 16.95 -9.78
N THR A 52 18.29 16.22 -9.64
CA THR A 52 18.42 14.87 -10.19
C THR A 52 17.43 13.94 -9.53
N LYS A 53 17.39 13.91 -8.19
CA LYS A 53 16.43 13.06 -7.45
C LYS A 53 14.98 13.46 -7.73
N PHE A 54 14.70 14.76 -7.74
CA PHE A 54 13.35 15.27 -7.96
C PHE A 54 12.84 14.95 -9.38
N ILE A 55 13.59 15.32 -10.42
CA ILE A 55 13.19 15.14 -11.82
C ILE A 55 13.17 13.66 -12.18
N GLN A 56 14.16 12.87 -11.74
CA GLN A 56 14.21 11.43 -12.01
C GLN A 56 13.03 10.71 -11.35
N GLY A 57 12.73 11.03 -10.09
CA GLY A 57 11.57 10.47 -9.38
C GLY A 57 10.28 10.75 -10.13
N LEU A 58 10.03 12.02 -10.47
CA LEU A 58 8.81 12.42 -11.17
C LEU A 58 8.71 11.79 -12.57
N ALA A 59 9.81 11.80 -13.34
CA ALA A 59 9.82 11.27 -14.71
C ALA A 59 9.57 9.76 -14.74
N ILE A 60 10.25 8.99 -13.90
CA ILE A 60 10.06 7.53 -13.85
C ILE A 60 8.62 7.21 -13.43
N ARG A 61 8.07 7.94 -12.46
CA ARG A 61 6.70 7.71 -11.96
C ARG A 61 5.63 8.06 -12.98
N SER A 62 5.80 9.16 -13.71
CA SER A 62 4.93 9.51 -14.84
C SER A 62 4.97 8.44 -15.93
N VAL A 63 6.17 7.95 -16.29
CA VAL A 63 6.31 6.89 -17.31
C VAL A 63 5.62 5.60 -16.86
N ILE A 64 5.82 5.17 -15.62
CA ILE A 64 5.12 3.99 -15.08
C ILE A 64 3.61 4.22 -15.08
N GLY A 65 3.13 5.39 -14.66
CA GLY A 65 1.71 5.74 -14.69
C GLY A 65 1.11 5.69 -16.09
N ILE A 66 1.84 6.18 -17.11
CA ILE A 66 1.40 6.08 -18.51
C ILE A 66 1.36 4.61 -18.95
N VAL A 67 2.38 3.81 -18.64
CA VAL A 67 2.40 2.38 -19.00
C VAL A 67 1.21 1.66 -18.38
N LEU A 68 0.96 1.85 -17.08
CA LEU A 68 -0.21 1.27 -16.40
C LEU A 68 -1.53 1.79 -17.00
N GLY A 69 -1.60 3.08 -17.35
CA GLY A 69 -2.79 3.66 -18.00
C GLY A 69 -3.05 3.07 -19.39
N VAL A 70 -2.00 2.77 -20.16
CA VAL A 70 -2.12 2.13 -21.48
C VAL A 70 -2.51 0.66 -21.36
N THR A 71 -1.98 -0.08 -20.38
CA THR A 71 -2.28 -1.51 -20.23
C THR A 71 -3.74 -1.78 -19.89
N TRP A 72 -4.39 -0.91 -19.12
CA TRP A 72 -5.81 -0.99 -18.77
C TRP A 72 -6.65 0.11 -19.44
N PHE A 73 -6.27 0.53 -20.65
CA PHE A 73 -6.92 1.64 -21.33
C PHE A 73 -8.41 1.38 -21.57
N GLY A 74 -9.27 2.25 -21.03
CA GLY A 74 -10.73 2.18 -21.19
C GLY A 74 -11.38 0.92 -20.61
N GLN A 75 -10.72 0.24 -19.65
CA GLN A 75 -11.23 -1.00 -19.07
C GLN A 75 -12.24 -0.78 -17.94
N ALA A 76 -12.50 0.45 -17.47
CA ALA A 76 -13.48 0.73 -16.41
C ALA A 76 -14.93 0.85 -16.95
N GLY A 77 -15.38 -0.15 -17.71
CA GLY A 77 -16.76 -0.25 -18.19
C GLY A 77 -17.72 -0.85 -17.14
N ASN A 78 -19.02 -0.82 -17.45
CA ASN A 78 -20.09 -1.39 -16.61
C ASN A 78 -20.43 -2.84 -17.00
N THR A 79 -19.47 -3.57 -17.55
CA THR A 79 -19.62 -4.97 -17.96
C THR A 79 -19.03 -5.89 -16.88
N GLN A 80 -19.34 -7.18 -16.90
CA GLN A 80 -18.73 -8.09 -15.91
C GLN A 80 -17.27 -8.40 -16.24
N GLU A 81 -16.94 -8.45 -17.52
CA GLU A 81 -15.57 -8.68 -18.00
C GLU A 81 -14.61 -7.58 -17.55
N THR A 82 -15.10 -6.36 -17.30
CA THR A 82 -14.29 -5.21 -16.87
C THR A 82 -13.98 -5.18 -15.38
N ILE A 83 -14.65 -5.99 -14.56
CA ILE A 83 -14.46 -6.02 -13.10
C ILE A 83 -13.02 -6.41 -12.76
N PHE A 84 -12.57 -7.58 -13.23
CA PHE A 84 -11.25 -8.11 -12.92
C PHE A 84 -10.09 -7.22 -13.44
N PRO A 85 -10.13 -6.72 -14.70
CA PRO A 85 -9.17 -5.72 -15.17
C PRO A 85 -9.14 -4.44 -14.33
N THR A 86 -10.31 -3.91 -13.94
CA THR A 86 -10.40 -2.69 -13.13
C THR A 86 -9.79 -2.89 -11.74
N GLN A 87 -10.11 -4.00 -11.08
CA GLN A 87 -9.48 -4.37 -9.80
C GLN A 87 -7.96 -4.53 -9.94
N GLY A 88 -7.51 -5.14 -11.04
CA GLY A 88 -6.08 -5.27 -11.37
C GLY A 88 -5.37 -3.92 -11.52
N ALA A 89 -6.01 -2.94 -12.15
CA ALA A 89 -5.48 -1.59 -12.27
C ALA A 89 -5.34 -0.90 -10.89
N LEU A 90 -6.37 -1.00 -10.04
CA LEU A 90 -6.36 -0.46 -8.67
C LEU A 90 -5.26 -1.11 -7.81
N PHE A 91 -5.17 -2.44 -7.86
CA PHE A 91 -4.11 -3.20 -7.19
C PHE A 91 -2.72 -2.79 -7.68
N ALA A 92 -2.53 -2.63 -8.99
CA ALA A 92 -1.26 -2.22 -9.57
C ALA A 92 -0.84 -0.81 -9.11
N CYS A 93 -1.79 0.12 -8.98
CA CYS A 93 -1.53 1.45 -8.41
C CYS A 93 -1.06 1.37 -6.96
N CYS A 94 -1.78 0.64 -6.10
CA CYS A 94 -1.39 0.46 -4.70
C CYS A 94 -0.01 -0.20 -4.59
N MET A 95 0.23 -1.27 -5.38
CA MET A 95 1.47 -2.03 -5.36
C MET A 95 2.67 -1.17 -5.74
N ASN A 96 2.58 -0.43 -6.85
CA ASN A 96 3.63 0.48 -7.28
C ASN A 96 3.82 1.65 -6.30
N GLY A 97 2.75 2.12 -5.66
CA GLY A 97 2.82 3.14 -4.62
C GLY A 97 3.62 2.69 -3.40
N VAL A 98 3.31 1.53 -2.82
CA VAL A 98 3.94 1.04 -1.58
C VAL A 98 5.34 0.50 -1.81
N MET A 99 5.52 -0.40 -2.77
CA MET A 99 6.77 -1.15 -2.90
C MET A 99 7.97 -0.24 -3.11
N ASP A 100 7.86 0.69 -4.05
CA ASP A 100 8.95 1.60 -4.35
C ASP A 100 9.15 2.65 -3.24
N THR A 101 8.09 3.11 -2.57
CA THR A 101 8.24 4.08 -1.46
C THR A 101 8.91 3.46 -0.23
N VAL A 102 8.53 2.23 0.14
CA VAL A 102 9.18 1.48 1.22
C VAL A 102 10.64 1.20 0.84
N MET A 103 10.92 0.74 -0.38
CA MET A 103 12.28 0.47 -0.84
C MET A 103 13.15 1.72 -0.79
N GLN A 104 12.71 2.85 -1.37
CA GLN A 104 13.47 4.09 -1.39
C GLN A 104 13.78 4.61 0.02
N THR A 105 12.79 4.57 0.92
CA THR A 105 12.97 5.09 2.28
C THR A 105 13.76 4.14 3.18
N ALA A 106 13.59 2.82 3.03
CA ALA A 106 14.38 1.82 3.75
C ALA A 106 15.87 1.89 3.41
N LEU A 107 16.19 2.21 2.15
CA LEU A 107 17.57 2.35 1.70
C LEU A 107 18.16 3.74 2.03
N LEU A 108 17.33 4.77 2.13
CA LEU A 108 17.76 6.12 2.50
C LEU A 108 18.32 6.17 3.93
N VAL A 109 17.63 5.57 4.90
CA VAL A 109 17.97 5.73 6.32
C VAL A 109 19.38 5.21 6.64
N PRO A 110 19.81 3.99 6.26
CA PRO A 110 21.17 3.51 6.54
C PRO A 110 22.27 4.43 6.00
N ASN A 111 22.04 5.10 4.86
CA ASN A 111 23.01 6.01 4.25
C ASN A 111 23.22 7.29 5.08
N ILE A 112 22.15 7.83 5.67
CA ILE A 112 22.22 9.08 6.47
C ILE A 112 22.35 8.83 7.98
N LYS A 113 22.05 7.61 8.44
CA LYS A 113 21.99 7.23 9.86
C LYS A 113 23.24 7.56 10.65
N ALA A 114 24.43 7.29 10.08
CA ALA A 114 25.70 7.58 10.76
C ALA A 114 25.91 9.07 11.02
N LEU A 115 25.48 9.93 10.08
CA LEU A 115 25.51 11.38 10.24
C LEU A 115 24.52 11.83 11.31
N LEU A 116 23.28 11.34 11.26
CA LEU A 116 22.22 11.73 12.20
C LEU A 116 22.54 11.32 13.65
N LEU A 117 23.11 10.12 13.85
CA LEU A 117 23.53 9.67 15.18
C LEU A 117 24.69 10.52 15.73
N ARG A 118 25.61 10.95 14.87
CA ARG A 118 26.69 11.87 15.26
C ARG A 118 26.15 13.23 15.69
N GLU A 119 25.16 13.76 14.96
CA GLU A 119 24.50 15.02 15.31
C GLU A 119 23.72 14.91 16.63
N TYR A 120 22.99 13.81 16.82
CA TYR A 120 22.29 13.51 18.06
C TYR A 120 23.24 13.43 19.26
N ARG A 121 24.38 12.72 19.13
CA ARG A 121 25.38 12.61 20.20
C ARG A 121 26.01 13.94 20.59
N ASN A 122 26.11 14.86 19.64
CA ASN A 122 26.60 16.22 19.90
C ASN A 122 25.53 17.12 20.55
N GLY A 123 24.32 16.63 20.80
CA GLY A 123 23.25 17.35 21.49
C GLY A 123 22.52 18.39 20.64
N PHE A 124 22.59 18.30 19.31
CA PHE A 124 21.96 19.30 18.44
C PHE A 124 20.42 19.27 18.45
N TYR A 125 19.83 18.09 18.54
CA TYR A 125 18.38 17.89 18.51
C TYR A 125 17.97 16.54 19.10
N ALA A 126 16.69 16.40 19.44
CA ALA A 126 16.09 15.15 19.91
C ALA A 126 15.70 14.21 18.77
N LEU A 127 15.58 12.92 19.08
CA LEU A 127 15.22 11.88 18.09
C LEU A 127 13.78 12.01 17.56
N LEU A 128 12.85 12.53 18.37
CA LEU A 128 11.44 12.65 17.98
C LEU A 128 11.23 13.71 16.87
N PRO A 129 11.70 14.97 17.02
CA PRO A 129 11.69 15.95 15.92
C PRO A 129 12.43 15.47 14.67
N LEU A 130 13.52 14.70 14.85
CA LEU A 130 14.26 14.11 13.73
C LEU A 130 13.38 13.13 12.93
N GLN A 131 12.78 12.15 13.59
CA GLN A 131 11.96 11.13 12.95
C GLN A 131 10.75 11.77 12.24
N LEU A 132 10.10 12.73 12.90
CA LEU A 132 8.95 13.44 12.32
C LEU A 132 9.36 14.28 11.12
N ALA A 133 10.48 15.03 11.19
CA ALA A 133 10.95 15.85 10.08
C ALA A 133 11.36 14.98 8.88
N LEU A 134 12.02 13.85 9.13
CA LEU A 134 12.41 12.90 8.09
C LEU A 134 11.20 12.25 7.42
N THR A 135 10.19 11.83 8.21
CA THR A 135 8.95 11.26 7.69
C THR A 135 8.16 12.30 6.91
N ALA A 136 8.04 13.53 7.42
CA ALA A 136 7.31 14.60 6.74
C ALA A 136 7.95 15.01 5.41
N CYS A 137 9.28 15.17 5.37
CA CYS A 137 9.98 15.51 4.13
C CYS A 137 9.80 14.41 3.06
N ASN A 138 10.02 13.14 3.43
CA ASN A 138 9.88 12.03 2.49
C ASN A 138 8.41 11.80 2.11
N GLY A 139 7.46 11.95 3.04
CA GLY A 139 6.03 11.86 2.77
C GLY A 139 5.57 12.88 1.73
N LEU A 140 5.98 14.15 1.86
CA LEU A 140 5.69 15.20 0.89
C LEU A 140 6.31 14.92 -0.49
N ALA A 141 7.58 14.51 -0.51
CA ALA A 141 8.27 14.13 -1.74
C ALA A 141 7.57 12.98 -2.48
N GLN A 142 7.21 11.92 -1.75
CA GLN A 142 6.54 10.77 -2.33
C GLN A 142 5.07 11.05 -2.71
N THR A 143 4.42 12.01 -2.04
CA THR A 143 3.09 12.49 -2.44
C THR A 143 3.13 13.12 -3.85
N MET A 144 4.19 13.87 -4.18
CA MET A 144 4.38 14.41 -5.54
C MET A 144 4.59 13.31 -6.57
N ASN A 145 5.38 12.29 -6.22
CA ASN A 145 5.65 11.14 -7.07
C ASN A 145 4.40 10.30 -7.35
N ILE A 146 3.57 10.05 -6.35
CA ILE A 146 2.34 9.26 -6.54
C ILE A 146 1.28 10.04 -7.31
N MET A 147 1.19 11.36 -7.14
CA MET A 147 0.30 12.20 -7.97
C MET A 147 0.64 12.08 -9.46
N ALA A 148 1.93 12.05 -9.80
CA ALA A 148 2.39 11.90 -11.18
C ALA A 148 2.07 10.54 -11.79
N LEU A 149 1.99 9.48 -10.97
CA LEU A 149 1.53 8.16 -11.39
C LEU A 149 0.01 8.08 -11.47
N ALA A 150 -0.69 8.60 -10.45
CA ALA A 150 -2.14 8.51 -10.29
C ALA A 150 -2.90 9.27 -11.38
N PHE A 151 -2.42 10.45 -11.78
CA PHE A 151 -3.09 11.30 -12.77
C PHE A 151 -3.30 10.60 -14.12
N PRO A 152 -2.26 10.12 -14.84
CA PRO A 152 -2.47 9.44 -16.12
C PRO A 152 -3.29 8.16 -15.96
N VAL A 153 -3.08 7.37 -14.91
CA VAL A 153 -3.83 6.11 -14.73
C VAL A 153 -5.32 6.38 -14.58
N TYR A 154 -5.71 7.35 -13.76
CA TYR A 154 -7.12 7.64 -13.52
C TYR A 154 -7.89 7.98 -14.80
N PHE A 155 -7.33 8.85 -15.63
CA PHE A 155 -7.96 9.28 -16.87
C PHE A 155 -7.86 8.24 -18.00
N MET A 156 -6.78 7.47 -18.08
CA MET A 156 -6.59 6.48 -19.15
C MET A 156 -7.37 5.18 -18.91
N VAL A 157 -7.49 4.74 -17.65
CA VAL A 157 -8.30 3.56 -17.31
C VAL A 157 -9.79 3.86 -17.45
N GLY A 158 -10.18 5.12 -17.27
CA GLY A 158 -11.58 5.57 -17.38
C GLY A 158 -12.35 5.36 -16.08
N LEU A 159 -11.68 5.45 -14.92
CA LEU A 159 -12.33 5.36 -13.60
C LEU A 159 -13.45 6.40 -13.46
N GLN A 160 -14.30 6.23 -12.45
CA GLN A 160 -15.55 6.98 -12.31
C GLN A 160 -15.34 8.50 -12.46
N PRO A 161 -16.03 9.20 -13.39
CA PRO A 161 -15.63 10.55 -13.85
C PRO A 161 -15.99 11.70 -12.88
N SER A 162 -16.08 11.44 -11.58
CA SER A 162 -16.41 12.44 -10.55
C SER A 162 -15.17 12.99 -9.85
N VAL A 163 -15.17 14.29 -9.57
CA VAL A 163 -14.09 14.96 -8.81
C VAL A 163 -13.97 14.39 -7.40
N GLU A 164 -15.10 14.05 -6.76
CA GLU A 164 -15.12 13.44 -5.42
C GLU A 164 -14.39 12.10 -5.43
N HIS A 165 -14.68 11.26 -6.44
CA HIS A 165 -14.09 9.93 -6.55
C HIS A 165 -12.60 10.01 -6.87
N PHE A 166 -12.18 11.02 -7.65
CA PHE A 166 -10.77 11.29 -7.89
C PHE A 166 -10.03 11.71 -6.62
N LEU A 167 -10.64 12.55 -5.78
CA LEU A 167 -10.03 12.99 -4.52
C LEU A 167 -9.93 11.85 -3.50
N ILE A 168 -10.94 10.99 -3.40
CA ILE A 168 -10.90 9.79 -2.55
C ILE A 168 -9.79 8.84 -3.05
N PHE A 169 -9.74 8.55 -4.34
CA PHE A 169 -8.67 7.75 -4.96
C PHE A 169 -7.28 8.30 -4.65
N LEU A 170 -7.08 9.61 -4.85
CA LEU A 170 -5.79 10.25 -4.61
C LEU A 170 -5.42 10.26 -3.11
N SER A 171 -6.39 10.51 -2.23
CA SER A 171 -6.15 10.52 -0.78
C SER A 171 -5.79 9.13 -0.25
N ALA A 172 -6.43 8.07 -0.74
CA ALA A 172 -6.12 6.69 -0.39
C ALA A 172 -4.68 6.33 -0.79
N LEU A 173 -4.29 6.62 -2.04
CA LEU A 173 -2.92 6.42 -2.51
C LEU A 173 -1.90 7.26 -1.73
N THR A 174 -2.25 8.49 -1.39
CA THR A 174 -1.37 9.37 -0.60
C THR A 174 -1.15 8.77 0.80
N LEU A 175 -2.20 8.38 1.51
CA LEU A 175 -2.07 7.78 2.84
C LEU A 175 -1.28 6.49 2.81
N LEU A 176 -1.51 5.66 1.79
CA LEU A 176 -0.76 4.43 1.57
C LEU A 176 0.74 4.70 1.38
N VAL A 177 1.10 5.77 0.68
CA VAL A 177 2.50 6.22 0.52
C VAL A 177 3.09 6.75 1.84
N TRP A 178 2.34 7.51 2.63
CA TRP A 178 2.80 7.96 3.96
C TRP A 178 3.04 6.80 4.92
N LEU A 179 2.20 5.76 4.83
CA LEU A 179 2.41 4.50 5.54
C LEU A 179 3.68 3.80 5.04
N GLY A 180 3.87 3.68 3.72
CA GLY A 180 5.07 3.11 3.12
C GLY A 180 6.35 3.82 3.56
N VAL A 181 6.35 5.15 3.59
CA VAL A 181 7.45 5.98 4.12
C VAL A 181 7.74 5.65 5.58
N SER A 182 6.70 5.52 6.41
CA SER A 182 6.85 5.20 7.84
C SER A 182 7.45 3.80 8.04
N VAL A 183 6.96 2.80 7.29
CA VAL A 183 7.49 1.43 7.31
C VAL A 183 8.95 1.40 6.88
N GLY A 184 9.27 2.03 5.75
CA GLY A 184 10.63 2.02 5.22
C GLY A 184 11.60 2.72 6.17
N ILE A 185 11.23 3.86 6.77
CA ILE A 185 12.07 4.52 7.78
C ILE A 185 12.30 3.60 8.98
N ALA A 186 11.27 2.89 9.47
CA ALA A 186 11.42 1.95 10.59
C ALA A 186 12.35 0.77 10.25
N VAL A 187 12.20 0.19 9.05
CA VAL A 187 13.09 -0.89 8.56
C VAL A 187 14.52 -0.39 8.44
N GLY A 188 14.73 0.77 7.81
CA GLY A 188 16.05 1.36 7.62
C GLY A 188 16.70 1.82 8.93
N ALA A 189 15.91 2.22 9.94
CA ALA A 189 16.39 2.53 11.28
C ALA A 189 16.94 1.28 11.98
N ASN A 190 16.32 0.12 11.79
CA ASN A 190 16.78 -1.15 12.36
C ASN A 190 17.96 -1.77 11.59
N ALA A 191 18.05 -1.53 10.29
CA ALA A 191 19.10 -2.09 9.44
C ALA A 191 20.50 -1.55 9.81
N SER A 192 21.51 -2.43 9.68
CA SER A 192 22.92 -2.08 9.94
C SER A 192 23.65 -1.71 8.65
N SER A 193 23.28 -2.34 7.53
CA SER A 193 23.79 -2.05 6.19
C SER A 193 22.66 -1.82 5.19
N PHE A 194 23.01 -1.32 4.00
CA PHE A 194 22.10 -1.17 2.88
C PHE A 194 21.52 -2.51 2.43
N GLN A 195 22.35 -3.56 2.38
CA GLN A 195 21.95 -4.90 1.99
C GLN A 195 20.97 -5.51 3.00
N ASP A 196 21.17 -5.28 4.30
CA ASP A 196 20.25 -5.75 5.35
C ASP A 196 18.87 -5.09 5.21
N ALA A 197 18.83 -3.78 4.93
CA ALA A 197 17.57 -3.07 4.70
C ALA A 197 16.83 -3.65 3.50
N GLN A 198 17.54 -3.84 2.37
CA GLN A 198 16.96 -4.40 1.15
C GLN A 198 16.40 -5.81 1.38
N ALA A 199 17.15 -6.67 2.09
CA ALA A 199 16.75 -8.03 2.40
C ALA A 199 15.54 -8.10 3.34
N ALA A 200 15.32 -7.09 4.19
CA ALA A 200 14.21 -7.05 5.14
C ALA A 200 12.88 -6.56 4.52
N VAL A 201 12.92 -5.74 3.46
CA VAL A 201 11.71 -5.15 2.85
C VAL A 201 10.81 -6.21 2.21
N VAL A 202 11.39 -7.09 1.38
CA VAL A 202 10.62 -8.10 0.63
C VAL A 202 9.84 -9.06 1.53
N PRO A 203 10.45 -9.74 2.53
CA PRO A 203 9.71 -10.66 3.39
C PRO A 203 8.67 -9.96 4.28
N LEU A 204 8.81 -8.66 4.52
CA LEU A 204 7.81 -7.87 5.24
C LEU A 204 6.58 -7.59 4.37
N LEU A 205 6.77 -7.17 3.12
CA LEU A 205 5.67 -6.70 2.28
C LEU A 205 4.95 -7.82 1.52
N VAL A 206 5.68 -8.85 1.07
CA VAL A 206 5.11 -9.93 0.25
C VAL A 206 3.91 -10.62 0.93
N PRO A 207 3.97 -11.01 2.22
CA PRO A 207 2.82 -11.61 2.89
C PRO A 207 1.63 -10.64 2.97
N LEU A 208 1.87 -9.36 3.25
CA LEU A 208 0.79 -8.36 3.37
C LEU A 208 0.06 -8.14 2.04
N ILE A 209 0.80 -8.19 0.91
CA ILE A 209 0.21 -8.08 -0.42
C ILE A 209 -0.47 -9.38 -0.84
N LEU A 210 0.11 -10.54 -0.51
CA LEU A 210 -0.47 -11.84 -0.86
C LEU A 210 -1.86 -12.02 -0.25
N PHE A 211 -2.02 -11.60 1.00
CA PHE A 211 -3.28 -11.68 1.74
C PHE A 211 -4.09 -10.38 1.67
N SER A 212 -3.98 -9.61 0.59
CA SER A 212 -4.69 -8.34 0.47
C SER A 212 -6.13 -8.39 -0.06
N GLY A 213 -6.66 -9.59 -0.32
CA GLY A 213 -8.01 -9.80 -0.88
C GLY A 213 -8.08 -9.86 -2.40
N TYR A 214 -7.14 -9.23 -3.12
CA TYR A 214 -7.09 -9.28 -4.59
C TYR A 214 -6.42 -10.55 -5.13
N LEU A 215 -5.21 -10.87 -4.66
CA LEU A 215 -4.46 -12.06 -5.12
C LEU A 215 -5.08 -13.37 -4.64
N ILE A 216 -5.56 -13.39 -3.39
CA ILE A 216 -6.28 -14.50 -2.80
C ILE A 216 -7.59 -13.91 -2.24
N PRO A 217 -8.75 -14.26 -2.83
CA PRO A 217 -10.05 -13.81 -2.32
C PRO A 217 -10.25 -14.26 -0.87
N TYR A 218 -10.89 -13.42 -0.05
CA TYR A 218 -11.09 -13.68 1.38
C TYR A 218 -11.72 -15.06 1.68
N ALA A 219 -12.67 -15.49 0.84
CA ALA A 219 -13.35 -16.78 0.97
C ALA A 219 -12.39 -17.98 0.81
N GLN A 220 -11.31 -17.83 0.06
CA GLN A 220 -10.31 -18.87 -0.19
C GLN A 220 -9.18 -18.87 0.85
N ILE A 221 -9.10 -17.85 1.71
CA ILE A 221 -8.08 -17.76 2.77
C ILE A 221 -8.41 -18.77 3.88
N PRO A 222 -7.51 -19.74 4.16
CA PRO A 222 -7.71 -20.67 5.26
C PRO A 222 -7.82 -19.95 6.61
N TRP A 223 -8.62 -20.49 7.54
CA TRP A 223 -8.91 -19.86 8.83
C TRP A 223 -7.66 -19.43 9.63
N TYR A 224 -6.57 -20.19 9.50
CA TYR A 224 -5.30 -19.92 10.19
C TYR A 224 -4.49 -18.76 9.61
N PHE A 225 -4.79 -18.27 8.41
CA PHE A 225 -4.16 -17.09 7.80
C PHE A 225 -5.06 -15.86 7.75
N LYS A 226 -6.33 -15.96 8.17
CA LYS A 226 -7.27 -14.82 8.14
C LYS A 226 -6.81 -13.61 8.95
N TRP A 227 -6.08 -13.82 10.06
CA TRP A 227 -5.52 -12.71 10.84
C TRP A 227 -4.53 -11.85 10.03
N LEU A 228 -3.87 -12.43 9.01
CA LEU A 228 -2.90 -11.72 8.18
C LEU A 228 -3.60 -10.81 7.14
N TYR A 229 -4.82 -11.17 6.75
CA TYR A 229 -5.71 -10.30 5.97
C TYR A 229 -6.09 -9.06 6.78
N GLU A 230 -6.56 -9.24 8.02
CA GLU A 230 -6.98 -8.13 8.91
C GLU A 230 -5.82 -7.19 9.33
N ILE A 231 -4.59 -7.70 9.37
CA ILE A 231 -3.39 -6.89 9.67
C ILE A 231 -2.88 -6.13 8.44
N SER A 232 -3.29 -6.54 7.24
CA SER A 232 -2.78 -5.97 6.01
C SER A 232 -3.31 -4.56 5.79
N PHE A 233 -2.47 -3.55 6.00
CA PHE A 233 -2.77 -2.18 5.59
C PHE A 233 -3.02 -2.06 4.07
N PHE A 234 -2.52 -3.02 3.28
CA PHE A 234 -2.70 -3.04 1.84
C PHE A 234 -4.12 -3.46 1.46
N GLN A 235 -4.74 -4.35 2.25
CA GLN A 235 -6.14 -4.73 2.13
C GLN A 235 -7.06 -3.51 2.35
N HIS A 236 -6.88 -2.77 3.45
CA HIS A 236 -7.66 -1.55 3.71
C HIS A 236 -7.51 -0.50 2.60
N ALA A 237 -6.31 -0.34 2.04
CA ALA A 237 -6.10 0.60 0.95
C ALA A 237 -6.82 0.17 -0.34
N ILE A 238 -6.83 -1.12 -0.67
CA ILE A 238 -7.58 -1.64 -1.82
C ILE A 238 -9.09 -1.53 -1.57
N ALA A 239 -9.56 -1.86 -0.37
CA ALA A 239 -10.96 -1.75 0.00
C ALA A 239 -11.51 -0.32 -0.23
N ILE A 240 -10.77 0.71 0.18
CA ILE A 240 -11.13 2.12 -0.09
C ILE A 240 -11.27 2.38 -1.60
N LEU A 241 -10.32 1.89 -2.40
CA LEU A 241 -10.34 2.10 -3.84
C LEU A 241 -11.48 1.33 -4.53
N GLU A 242 -11.76 0.11 -4.10
CA GLU A 242 -12.83 -0.72 -4.63
C GLU A 242 -14.21 -0.17 -4.26
N ILE A 243 -14.41 0.26 -3.01
CA ILE A 243 -15.64 0.95 -2.60
C ILE A 243 -15.83 2.19 -3.47
N ASN A 244 -14.80 3.04 -3.58
CA ASN A 244 -14.87 4.26 -4.37
C ASN A 244 -15.11 4.02 -5.86
N GLN A 245 -14.75 2.87 -6.42
CA GLN A 245 -14.94 2.58 -7.84
C GLN A 245 -16.23 1.82 -8.13
N PHE A 246 -16.66 0.91 -7.27
CA PHE A 246 -17.81 0.02 -7.55
C PHE A 246 -19.09 0.44 -6.83
N GLU A 247 -19.03 1.34 -5.84
CA GLU A 247 -20.24 1.83 -5.18
C GLU A 247 -21.17 2.55 -6.16
N GLY A 248 -22.41 2.08 -6.25
CA GLY A 248 -23.43 2.65 -7.14
C GLY A 248 -23.32 2.25 -8.62
N ILE A 249 -22.40 1.36 -9.00
CA ILE A 249 -22.34 0.80 -10.36
C ILE A 249 -23.35 -0.34 -10.53
N HIS A 250 -24.05 -0.33 -11.66
CA HIS A 250 -24.91 -1.41 -12.14
C HIS A 250 -24.27 -2.07 -13.35
N PHE A 251 -24.16 -3.40 -13.33
CA PHE A 251 -23.59 -4.17 -14.43
C PHE A 251 -24.70 -4.55 -15.43
N SER A 252 -24.50 -4.24 -16.72
CA SER A 252 -25.55 -4.40 -17.74
C SER A 252 -25.67 -5.81 -18.32
N ASP A 253 -24.65 -6.64 -18.12
CA ASP A 253 -24.49 -7.88 -18.89
C ASP A 253 -24.93 -9.13 -18.13
N CYS A 254 -25.48 -8.94 -16.94
CA CYS A 254 -26.01 -10.06 -16.19
C CYS A 254 -27.38 -10.44 -16.77
N PRO A 255 -27.57 -11.66 -17.28
CA PRO A 255 -28.91 -12.12 -17.63
C PRO A 255 -29.79 -12.03 -16.38
N PRO A 256 -31.06 -11.60 -16.52
CA PRO A 256 -31.96 -11.55 -15.37
C PRO A 256 -31.99 -12.91 -14.70
N ILE A 257 -31.83 -12.94 -13.37
CA ILE A 257 -32.07 -14.15 -12.58
C ILE A 257 -33.49 -14.59 -12.95
N PHE A 258 -33.59 -15.75 -13.61
CA PHE A 258 -34.88 -16.36 -13.88
C PHE A 258 -35.45 -16.73 -12.52
N ASP A 259 -36.44 -15.97 -12.04
CA ASP A 259 -37.26 -16.39 -10.91
C ASP A 259 -37.79 -17.80 -11.22
N ASP A 260 -37.63 -18.72 -10.26
CA ASP A 260 -38.06 -20.14 -10.29
C ASP A 260 -39.56 -20.35 -10.57
N ASP A 261 -40.33 -19.28 -10.84
CA ASP A 261 -41.79 -19.28 -11.07
C ASP A 261 -42.20 -18.92 -12.52
N SER A 262 -41.28 -18.87 -13.49
CA SER A 262 -41.65 -18.72 -14.91
C SER A 262 -41.28 -19.96 -15.77
N PRO A 263 -42.25 -20.67 -16.38
CA PRO A 263 -41.97 -21.85 -17.18
C PRO A 263 -41.62 -21.40 -18.60
N ASN A 264 -40.42 -20.87 -18.81
CA ASN A 264 -39.94 -20.66 -20.16
C ASN A 264 -39.09 -21.84 -20.60
N LEU A 265 -39.84 -22.88 -21.00
CA LEU A 265 -39.42 -23.96 -21.88
C LEU A 265 -38.61 -23.40 -23.06
N LEU A 266 -37.36 -23.79 -23.16
CA LEU A 266 -36.81 -24.16 -24.46
C LEU A 266 -36.48 -25.66 -24.38
N ASN A 267 -37.34 -26.47 -25.01
CA ASN A 267 -37.31 -27.95 -24.94
C ASN A 267 -37.48 -28.57 -23.54
N ASN A 268 -38.29 -27.97 -22.66
CA ASN A 268 -38.84 -28.67 -21.48
C ASN A 268 -37.82 -29.14 -20.41
N HIS A 269 -36.62 -28.57 -20.39
CA HIS A 269 -35.60 -28.86 -19.37
C HIS A 269 -35.07 -27.58 -18.73
N THR A 270 -34.91 -27.60 -17.40
CA THR A 270 -34.21 -26.54 -16.65
C THR A 270 -32.69 -26.69 -16.82
N CYS A 271 -31.92 -25.59 -16.71
CA CYS A 271 -30.45 -25.63 -16.74
C CYS A 271 -29.86 -26.57 -15.65
N ALA A 272 -30.58 -26.72 -14.52
CA ALA A 272 -30.24 -27.67 -13.46
C ALA A 272 -30.46 -29.15 -13.86
N GLU A 273 -31.49 -29.46 -14.65
CA GLU A 273 -31.74 -30.81 -15.20
C GLU A 273 -30.80 -31.18 -16.36
N LEU A 274 -30.26 -30.20 -17.08
CA LEU A 274 -29.30 -30.45 -18.17
C LEU A 274 -27.88 -30.78 -17.65
N GLY A 275 -27.50 -30.26 -16.48
CA GLY A 275 -26.22 -30.58 -15.84
C GLY A 275 -26.08 -32.05 -15.47
N THR A 276 -27.17 -32.67 -14.99
CA THR A 276 -27.20 -34.11 -14.66
C THR A 276 -27.26 -34.99 -15.92
N LEU A 277 -27.93 -34.54 -16.98
CA LEU A 277 -27.97 -35.23 -18.27
C LEU A 277 -26.62 -35.22 -19.00
N LEU A 278 -25.79 -34.19 -18.79
CA LEU A 278 -24.43 -34.12 -19.34
C LEU A 278 -23.48 -35.11 -18.65
N GLU A 279 -23.65 -35.34 -17.35
CA GLU A 279 -22.88 -36.34 -16.61
C GLU A 279 -23.16 -37.77 -17.11
N ASP A 280 -24.40 -38.04 -17.54
CA ASP A 280 -24.80 -39.30 -18.18
C ASP A 280 -24.36 -39.40 -19.66
N ALA A 281 -24.37 -38.29 -20.41
CA ALA A 281 -24.02 -38.26 -21.84
C ALA A 281 -22.52 -38.36 -22.13
N MET A 282 -21.65 -38.04 -21.16
CA MET A 282 -20.20 -38.25 -21.28
C MET A 282 -19.80 -39.75 -21.31
N SER A 283 -20.76 -40.68 -21.25
CA SER A 283 -20.55 -42.12 -21.42
C SER A 283 -20.78 -42.64 -22.85
N ASP A 284 -21.38 -41.86 -23.77
CA ASP A 284 -21.73 -42.33 -25.11
C ASP A 284 -21.13 -41.48 -26.25
N ASP A 285 -20.42 -42.17 -27.14
CA ASP A 285 -19.50 -41.65 -28.15
C ASP A 285 -20.26 -41.17 -29.41
N SER A 286 -20.99 -40.04 -29.34
CA SER A 286 -21.73 -39.49 -30.49
C SER A 286 -21.36 -38.03 -30.83
N THR A 287 -20.48 -37.88 -31.82
CA THR A 287 -19.82 -36.62 -32.23
C THR A 287 -20.69 -35.62 -32.99
N THR A 288 -22.02 -35.82 -33.09
CA THR A 288 -22.93 -34.93 -33.84
C THR A 288 -23.85 -34.08 -32.95
N PHE A 289 -23.98 -34.41 -31.66
CA PHE A 289 -24.72 -33.60 -30.68
C PHE A 289 -23.81 -32.56 -29.98
N ALA A 290 -22.50 -32.85 -29.92
CA ALA A 290 -21.48 -32.05 -29.24
C ALA A 290 -21.37 -30.59 -29.71
N ASN A 291 -21.62 -30.30 -30.99
CA ASN A 291 -21.45 -28.93 -31.52
C ASN A 291 -22.61 -27.99 -31.19
N HIS A 292 -23.83 -28.52 -31.05
CA HIS A 292 -24.98 -27.72 -30.59
C HIS A 292 -25.07 -27.67 -29.07
N SER A 293 -24.59 -28.69 -28.36
CA SER A 293 -24.51 -28.69 -26.90
C SER A 293 -23.33 -27.88 -26.36
N ALA A 294 -22.17 -27.78 -27.05
CA ALA A 294 -21.03 -27.00 -26.55
C ALA A 294 -21.32 -25.48 -26.48
N ALA A 295 -21.95 -24.91 -27.52
CA ALA A 295 -22.37 -23.50 -27.50
C ALA A 295 -23.47 -23.23 -26.44
N PHE A 296 -24.34 -24.23 -26.19
CA PHE A 296 -25.44 -24.15 -25.23
C PHE A 296 -24.98 -24.39 -23.77
N VAL A 297 -23.94 -25.21 -23.59
CA VAL A 297 -23.23 -25.38 -22.32
C VAL A 297 -22.39 -24.15 -22.02
N ASP A 298 -21.78 -23.49 -23.00
CA ASP A 298 -21.12 -22.19 -22.78
C ASP A 298 -22.13 -21.13 -22.31
N GLU A 299 -23.36 -21.08 -22.86
CA GLU A 299 -24.42 -20.18 -22.39
C GLU A 299 -24.90 -20.51 -20.97
N CYS A 300 -25.11 -21.79 -20.64
CA CYS A 300 -25.56 -22.20 -19.30
C CYS A 300 -24.41 -22.14 -18.26
N PHE A 301 -23.15 -22.40 -18.65
CA PHE A 301 -21.95 -22.23 -17.82
C PHE A 301 -21.62 -20.74 -17.60
N SER A 302 -21.88 -19.88 -18.60
CA SER A 302 -21.91 -18.43 -18.43
C SER A 302 -22.98 -18.00 -17.42
N SER A 303 -24.10 -18.73 -17.34
CA SER A 303 -25.17 -18.51 -16.35
C SER A 303 -24.79 -18.95 -14.92
N TYR A 304 -23.82 -19.84 -14.75
CA TYR A 304 -23.25 -20.27 -13.45
C TYR A 304 -21.98 -19.50 -13.05
N THR A 305 -21.49 -18.60 -13.92
CA THR A 305 -20.47 -17.64 -13.51
C THR A 305 -21.10 -16.69 -12.50
N LEU A 306 -20.43 -16.46 -11.37
CA LEU A 306 -20.93 -15.61 -10.28
C LEU A 306 -21.23 -14.20 -10.83
N CYS A 307 -22.51 -13.97 -11.15
CA CYS A 307 -22.96 -12.82 -11.90
C CYS A 307 -23.40 -11.75 -10.89
N TYR A 308 -22.62 -10.67 -10.79
CA TYR A 308 -22.95 -9.51 -9.96
C TYR A 308 -23.85 -8.55 -10.74
N THR A 309 -25.03 -8.25 -10.20
CA THR A 309 -25.95 -7.27 -10.81
C THR A 309 -25.61 -5.85 -10.37
N THR A 310 -25.05 -5.72 -9.16
CA THR A 310 -24.69 -4.45 -8.53
C THR A 310 -23.28 -4.49 -7.98
N GLY A 311 -22.62 -3.33 -7.94
CA GLY A 311 -21.31 -3.20 -7.31
C GLY A 311 -21.32 -3.50 -5.81
N THR A 312 -22.45 -3.33 -5.12
CA THR A 312 -22.58 -3.70 -3.70
C THR A 312 -22.56 -5.22 -3.48
N GLU A 313 -23.12 -6.01 -4.40
CA GLU A 313 -22.99 -7.48 -4.38
C GLU A 313 -21.55 -7.92 -4.59
N LEU A 314 -20.85 -7.29 -5.54
CA LEU A 314 -19.43 -7.51 -5.77
C LEU A 314 -18.61 -7.19 -4.51
N LEU A 315 -18.78 -6.01 -3.91
CA LEU A 315 -18.06 -5.60 -2.70
C LEU A 315 -18.31 -6.57 -1.54
N LYS A 316 -19.55 -7.03 -1.37
CA LYS A 316 -19.90 -8.03 -0.35
C LYS A 316 -19.19 -9.36 -0.58
N SER A 317 -19.01 -9.78 -1.83
CA SER A 317 -18.24 -11.00 -2.18
C SER A 317 -16.75 -10.88 -1.81
N LEU A 318 -16.21 -9.66 -1.86
CA LEU A 318 -14.83 -9.33 -1.50
C LEU A 318 -14.65 -9.14 0.02
N HIS A 319 -15.73 -9.26 0.81
CA HIS A 319 -15.74 -8.95 2.23
C HIS A 319 -15.41 -7.47 2.53
N VAL A 320 -15.87 -6.57 1.65
CA VAL A 320 -15.68 -5.13 1.75
C VAL A 320 -17.05 -4.46 1.88
N PHE A 321 -17.24 -3.62 2.90
CA PHE A 321 -18.52 -2.95 3.15
C PHE A 321 -18.38 -1.43 2.97
N PRO A 322 -19.29 -0.77 2.22
CA PRO A 322 -19.26 0.69 2.03
C PRO A 322 -19.34 1.49 3.34
N SER A 323 -19.99 0.95 4.37
CA SER A 323 -20.05 1.56 5.71
C SER A 323 -18.69 1.79 6.35
N ASP A 324 -17.70 1.00 5.92
CA ASP A 324 -16.39 0.94 6.56
C ASP A 324 -15.38 1.87 5.87
N LEU A 325 -15.77 2.60 4.82
CA LEU A 325 -14.89 3.52 4.09
C LEU A 325 -14.12 4.47 5.03
N ALA A 326 -14.83 5.15 5.92
CA ALA A 326 -14.22 6.06 6.90
C ALA A 326 -13.37 5.29 7.93
N LEU A 327 -13.80 4.09 8.32
CA LEU A 327 -13.08 3.23 9.26
C LEU A 327 -11.73 2.83 8.68
N ASP A 328 -11.67 2.41 7.41
CA ASP A 328 -10.44 2.03 6.72
C ASP A 328 -9.44 3.21 6.65
N PHE A 329 -9.93 4.43 6.38
CA PHE A 329 -9.10 5.63 6.46
C PHE A 329 -8.49 5.83 7.87
N TYR A 330 -9.29 5.67 8.92
CA TYR A 330 -8.80 5.78 10.30
C TYR A 330 -7.83 4.66 10.67
N ILE A 331 -8.08 3.44 10.22
CA ILE A 331 -7.20 2.29 10.44
C ILE A 331 -5.81 2.56 9.84
N ILE A 332 -5.74 3.06 8.60
CA ILE A 332 -4.46 3.42 7.96
C ILE A 332 -3.74 4.52 8.76
N LEU A 333 -4.45 5.52 9.26
CA LEU A 333 -3.86 6.57 10.11
C LEU A 333 -3.33 6.01 11.44
N ILE A 334 -4.03 5.07 12.05
CA ILE A 334 -3.57 4.36 13.26
C ILE A 334 -2.31 3.56 12.96
N TYR A 335 -2.24 2.88 11.81
CA TYR A 335 -1.02 2.19 11.37
C TYR A 335 0.15 3.16 11.21
N ILE A 336 -0.05 4.30 10.55
CA ILE A 336 0.99 5.33 10.41
C ILE A 336 1.50 5.77 11.78
N ALA A 337 0.60 6.09 12.72
CA ALA A 337 0.97 6.51 14.06
C ALA A 337 1.71 5.39 14.84
N GLY A 338 1.23 4.15 14.76
CA GLY A 338 1.85 2.99 15.39
C GLY A 338 3.25 2.69 14.86
N ILE A 339 3.43 2.75 13.54
CA ILE A 339 4.73 2.53 12.89
C ILE A 339 5.69 3.68 13.22
N LEU A 340 5.21 4.92 13.31
CA LEU A 340 6.03 6.06 13.75
C LEU A 340 6.54 5.89 15.19
N LEU A 341 5.68 5.42 16.10
CA LEU A 341 6.07 5.10 17.48
C LEU A 341 7.08 3.95 17.54
N LEU A 342 6.87 2.90 16.73
CA LEU A 342 7.80 1.79 16.61
C LEU A 342 9.16 2.25 16.04
N GLY A 343 9.15 3.07 14.99
CA GLY A 343 10.34 3.67 14.41
C GLY A 343 11.10 4.54 15.42
N TYR A 344 10.39 5.34 16.22
CA TYR A 344 10.99 6.09 17.32
C TYR A 344 11.64 5.17 18.36
N GLY A 345 10.96 4.10 18.78
CA GLY A 345 11.51 3.11 19.70
C GLY A 345 12.78 2.43 19.17
N LEU A 346 12.79 2.07 17.88
CA LEU A 346 13.96 1.51 17.20
C LEU A 346 15.12 2.51 17.15
N LEU A 347 14.85 3.77 16.83
CA LEU A 347 15.87 4.82 16.85
C LEU A 347 16.46 5.03 18.25
N CYS A 348 15.63 5.05 19.29
CA CYS A 348 16.09 5.13 20.68
C CYS A 348 16.98 3.93 21.06
N ARG A 349 16.59 2.71 20.65
CA ARG A 349 17.38 1.49 20.89
C ARG A 349 18.72 1.50 20.16
N VAL A 350 18.76 2.06 18.96
CA VAL A 350 20.01 2.22 18.20
C VAL A 350 20.85 3.29 18.86
N ALA A 351 20.27 4.45 19.19
CA ALA A 351 20.98 5.56 19.81
C ALA A 351 21.58 5.19 21.17
N SER A 352 20.96 4.28 21.93
CA SER A 352 21.52 3.82 23.22
C SER A 352 22.72 2.87 23.08
N LYS A 353 22.96 2.31 21.90
CA LYS A 353 24.14 1.44 21.62
C LYS A 353 25.38 2.23 21.22
N TYR A 354 25.23 3.48 20.80
CA TYR A 354 26.31 4.38 20.38
C TYR A 354 26.60 5.41 21.48
#